data_AF-A0AAN6GUC9-F1
#
_entry.id   AF-A0AAN6GUC9-F1
#
_cell.length_a   1.000
_cell.length_b   1.000
_cell.length_c   1.000
_cell.angle_alpha   90.00
_cell.angle_beta   90.00
_cell.angle_gamma   90.00
#
_symmetry.space_group_name_H-M   'P 1'
#
loop_
_entity.id
_entity.type
_entity.pdbx_description
1 polymer ?
#
loop_
_entity_poly.entity_id
_entity_poly.type
_entity_poly.pdbx_seq_one_letter_code
_entity_poly.pdbx_strand_id
1 'polypeptide(L)'
;MLGFGDQPRSVDWSLYGGAEQVAPSQRKYLARSAGVGQGPNRTPSFAASVSSSHSSSSSTCGADDSSDLNTRRNSADGSTTPPTSEEGGDEEVEVHDVLLKSSSSATVSATPAAEGKSSQLRSRSGAASSDARESLSAKSPPGLRWSPEVLSEPQDPADFLWLLTEEPHRTRRAAILKDHPEIRSLMGHEPLTKYISFAVVALQLGIAVAFAQAGIHPLDWRFLLTAYVIGGTANQNTFLAIHEITHNLAFKGIRANKLWAILVNAPIGVPYAMMFKRYHIEHHKHLGEDGIDTDLPTKFELMCLKNVLGKAFFATFQIFFYALRPGFVRTQKLTCWHLLNFGFQIALDVLLVRFFGSAAMWYLIESSFFAGSLHPCAAHFIAEHYLFGGIQQETWSYYGPLNILAYNVGYHNEHHDFPSIPWTRLPALKKMAPEYYDVLPFHTSWPLVTLQFILGSDSGLFARIKRQPASKVHIPASEQ
;
A
#
# COMPACT_ATOMS: atom_id res chain seq x y z
N MET A 1 17.58 -34.19 -13.52
CA MET A 1 16.13 -34.43 -13.69
C MET A 1 15.39 -33.82 -12.50
N LEU A 2 15.36 -32.48 -12.41
CA LEU A 2 14.61 -31.76 -11.38
C LEU A 2 13.35 -31.25 -12.07
N GLY A 3 12.25 -31.98 -11.88
CA GLY A 3 10.97 -31.75 -12.56
C GLY A 3 10.28 -30.47 -12.10
N PHE A 4 10.72 -29.34 -12.63
CA PHE A 4 9.95 -28.10 -12.65
C PHE A 4 9.11 -28.11 -13.92
N GLY A 5 7.86 -28.57 -13.83
CA GLY A 5 6.90 -28.40 -14.91
C GLY A 5 6.49 -26.93 -15.03
N ASP A 6 6.29 -26.46 -16.25
CA ASP A 6 6.00 -25.07 -16.65
C ASP A 6 4.62 -24.51 -16.21
N GLN A 7 3.99 -25.11 -15.19
CA GLN A 7 2.74 -24.63 -14.62
C GLN A 7 3.01 -24.22 -13.17
N PRO A 8 2.97 -22.92 -12.83
CA PRO A 8 3.11 -22.48 -11.44
C PRO A 8 2.00 -23.14 -10.63
N ARG A 9 2.37 -24.04 -9.71
CA ARG A 9 1.41 -24.63 -8.78
C ARG A 9 0.90 -23.50 -7.90
N SER A 10 -0.33 -23.03 -8.14
CA SER A 10 -1.00 -22.09 -7.25
C SER A 10 -1.14 -22.74 -5.88
N VAL A 11 -0.49 -22.19 -4.86
CA VAL A 11 -0.67 -22.62 -3.47
C VAL A 11 -2.08 -22.22 -3.06
N ASP A 12 -2.90 -23.17 -2.66
CA ASP A 12 -4.18 -22.87 -2.02
C ASP A 12 -3.93 -22.35 -0.60
N TRP A 13 -3.85 -21.02 -0.47
CA TRP A 13 -3.57 -20.35 0.80
C TRP A 13 -4.66 -20.56 1.85
N SER A 14 -5.86 -21.02 1.45
CA SER A 14 -6.94 -21.31 2.40
C SER A 14 -6.58 -22.46 3.36
N LEU A 15 -5.72 -23.39 2.93
CA LEU A 15 -5.21 -24.50 3.75
C LEU A 15 -4.28 -24.05 4.88
N TYR A 16 -3.75 -22.82 4.81
CA TYR A 16 -2.89 -22.20 5.82
C TYR A 16 -3.65 -21.14 6.65
N GLY A 17 -4.99 -21.19 6.64
CA GLY A 17 -5.87 -20.23 7.30
C GLY A 17 -6.22 -19.01 6.43
N GLY A 18 -5.68 -18.91 5.21
CA GLY A 18 -5.75 -17.75 4.33
C GLY A 18 -4.91 -16.59 4.87
N ALA A 19 -4.15 -15.91 4.01
CA ALA A 19 -3.62 -14.59 4.40
C ALA A 19 -4.74 -13.56 4.50
N GLU A 20 -5.89 -13.84 3.87
CA GLU A 20 -7.02 -12.93 3.68
C GLU A 20 -8.31 -13.60 4.13
N GLN A 21 -9.17 -12.84 4.79
CA GLN A 21 -10.57 -13.21 4.96
C GLN A 21 -11.43 -12.34 4.06
N VAL A 22 -12.17 -13.00 3.17
CA VAL A 22 -13.21 -12.34 2.38
C VAL A 22 -14.47 -12.21 3.25
N ALA A 23 -15.09 -11.03 3.20
CA ALA A 23 -16.29 -10.73 3.96
C ALA A 23 -17.37 -11.82 3.74
N PRO A 24 -18.10 -12.26 4.79
CA PRO A 24 -19.15 -13.26 4.65
C PRO A 24 -20.22 -12.92 3.59
N SER A 25 -20.49 -11.63 3.39
CA SER A 25 -21.38 -11.09 2.35
C SER A 25 -20.90 -11.41 0.93
N GLN A 26 -19.59 -11.34 0.69
CA GLN A 26 -18.95 -11.64 -0.59
C GLN A 26 -18.77 -13.14 -0.84
N ARG A 27 -18.60 -13.97 0.20
CA ARG A 27 -18.48 -15.44 0.05
C ARG A 27 -19.65 -16.07 -0.70
N LYS A 28 -20.88 -15.62 -0.44
CA LYS A 28 -22.09 -16.09 -1.15
C LYS A 28 -22.19 -15.58 -2.58
N TYR A 29 -21.64 -14.40 -2.86
CA TYR A 29 -21.62 -13.83 -4.21
C TYR A 29 -20.56 -14.51 -5.08
N LEU A 30 -19.33 -14.67 -4.57
CA LEU A 30 -18.24 -15.38 -5.24
C LEU A 30 -18.56 -16.85 -5.51
N ALA A 31 -19.21 -17.54 -4.56
CA ALA A 31 -19.67 -18.91 -4.77
C ALA A 31 -20.75 -19.02 -5.86
N ARG A 32 -21.55 -17.96 -6.08
CA ARG A 32 -22.54 -17.91 -7.17
C ARG A 32 -21.90 -17.60 -8.51
N SER A 33 -20.94 -16.68 -8.56
CA SER A 33 -20.20 -16.35 -9.78
C SER A 33 -19.37 -17.53 -10.29
N ALA A 34 -18.75 -18.31 -9.39
CA ALA A 34 -18.03 -19.54 -9.73
C ALA A 34 -18.95 -20.66 -10.26
N GLY A 35 -20.24 -20.63 -9.92
CA GLY A 35 -21.23 -21.62 -10.37
C GLY A 35 -21.79 -21.38 -11.78
N VAL A 36 -21.47 -20.25 -12.43
CA VAL A 36 -22.01 -19.90 -13.76
C VAL A 36 -21.09 -20.35 -14.91
N GLY A 37 -19.86 -20.81 -14.62
CA GLY A 37 -18.87 -21.21 -15.63
C GLY A 37 -18.70 -22.72 -15.89
N GLN A 38 -19.27 -23.60 -15.07
CA GLN A 38 -19.14 -25.05 -15.28
C GLN A 38 -20.44 -25.66 -15.81
N GLY A 39 -20.50 -25.83 -17.14
CA GLY A 39 -21.43 -26.76 -17.77
C GLY A 39 -21.21 -28.19 -17.22
N PRO A 40 -22.25 -29.05 -17.22
CA PRO A 40 -22.22 -30.32 -16.53
C PRO A 40 -21.32 -31.32 -17.28
N ASN A 41 -20.04 -31.38 -16.93
CA ASN A 41 -19.18 -32.47 -17.42
C ASN A 41 -19.48 -33.74 -16.63
N ARG A 42 -20.20 -34.64 -17.31
CA ARG A 42 -20.37 -36.04 -16.93
C ARG A 42 -19.00 -36.66 -16.66
N THR A 43 -18.84 -37.22 -15.48
CA THR A 43 -17.76 -38.16 -15.15
C THR A 43 -17.95 -39.46 -15.94
N PRO A 44 -16.92 -40.01 -16.60
CA PRO A 44 -16.81 -41.44 -16.77
C PRO A 44 -15.88 -41.99 -15.69
N SER A 45 -16.41 -42.92 -14.91
CA SER A 45 -15.67 -43.79 -14.00
C SER A 45 -14.59 -44.56 -14.77
N PHE A 46 -13.34 -44.47 -14.33
CA PHE A 46 -12.28 -45.38 -14.77
C PHE A 46 -12.48 -46.75 -14.12
N ALA A 47 -12.81 -47.75 -14.93
CA ALA A 47 -12.61 -49.17 -14.62
C ALA A 47 -11.46 -49.67 -15.51
N ALA A 48 -10.50 -50.35 -14.89
CA ALA A 48 -9.28 -50.84 -15.50
C ALA A 48 -9.55 -51.93 -16.55
N SER A 49 -8.80 -51.91 -17.65
CA SER A 49 -8.37 -53.14 -18.34
C SER A 49 -7.09 -52.87 -19.14
N VAL A 50 -6.20 -53.86 -19.05
CA VAL A 50 -4.89 -53.95 -19.70
C VAL A 50 -5.08 -54.42 -21.14
N SER A 51 -4.40 -53.80 -22.12
CA SER A 51 -3.76 -54.54 -23.22
C SER A 51 -2.75 -53.69 -23.97
N SER A 52 -1.65 -54.34 -24.31
CA SER A 52 -0.50 -53.90 -25.08
C SER A 52 -0.80 -53.80 -26.58
N SER A 53 -0.21 -52.81 -27.27
CA SER A 53 0.40 -53.04 -28.59
C SER A 53 1.33 -51.88 -29.00
N HIS A 54 2.47 -52.28 -29.56
CA HIS A 54 3.46 -51.44 -30.22
C HIS A 54 2.91 -50.73 -31.46
N SER A 55 3.38 -49.51 -31.73
CA SER A 55 3.97 -49.19 -33.05
C SER A 55 4.73 -47.88 -33.01
N SER A 56 5.91 -47.95 -33.60
CA SER A 56 6.90 -46.92 -33.86
C SER A 56 6.62 -46.17 -35.16
N SER A 57 6.88 -44.87 -35.20
CA SER A 57 7.38 -44.21 -36.41
C SER A 57 8.10 -42.91 -36.09
N SER A 58 9.36 -42.88 -36.51
CA SER A 58 10.36 -41.81 -36.51
C SER A 58 10.18 -40.82 -37.67
N SER A 59 10.60 -39.58 -37.46
CA SER A 59 11.27 -38.66 -38.43
C SER A 59 11.64 -37.38 -37.64
N THR A 60 12.89 -37.03 -37.32
CA THR A 60 14.01 -36.51 -38.14
C THR A 60 13.56 -35.54 -39.23
N CYS A 61 14.10 -34.36 -39.47
CA CYS A 61 15.19 -33.53 -38.94
C CYS A 61 15.17 -32.25 -39.81
N GLY A 62 15.67 -31.11 -39.34
CA GLY A 62 15.82 -29.93 -40.18
C GLY A 62 16.22 -28.71 -39.36
N ALA A 63 17.53 -28.60 -39.12
CA ALA A 63 18.16 -27.33 -38.80
C ALA A 63 18.23 -26.50 -40.08
N ASP A 64 18.07 -25.18 -39.97
CA ASP A 64 18.87 -24.26 -40.76
C ASP A 64 19.01 -22.92 -40.04
N ASP A 65 20.23 -22.43 -40.17
CA ASP A 65 20.90 -21.30 -39.56
C ASP A 65 20.88 -20.15 -40.58
N SER A 66 20.65 -18.92 -40.13
CA SER A 66 21.14 -17.73 -40.84
C SER A 66 20.97 -16.47 -40.02
N SER A 67 22.11 -15.96 -39.59
CA SER A 67 22.44 -14.57 -39.30
C SER A 67 21.94 -13.58 -40.36
N ASP A 68 21.54 -12.37 -39.94
CA ASP A 68 22.19 -11.17 -40.47
C ASP A 68 21.96 -9.91 -39.62
N LEU A 69 23.05 -9.17 -39.49
CA LEU A 69 23.19 -7.85 -38.88
C LEU A 69 22.59 -6.79 -39.81
N ASN A 70 21.94 -5.76 -39.25
CA ASN A 70 22.23 -4.40 -39.73
C ASN A 70 21.96 -3.30 -38.71
N THR A 71 23.02 -2.53 -38.51
CA THR A 71 23.18 -1.30 -37.77
C THR A 71 22.43 -0.12 -38.40
N ARG A 72 21.89 0.80 -37.56
CA ARG A 72 21.86 2.24 -37.88
C ARG A 72 21.93 3.10 -36.61
N ARG A 73 23.00 3.90 -36.54
CA ARG A 73 23.22 5.07 -35.67
C ARG A 73 22.67 6.33 -36.34
N ASN A 74 22.19 7.29 -35.54
CA ASN A 74 22.61 8.71 -35.49
C ASN A 74 21.63 9.49 -34.58
N SER A 75 22.13 10.04 -33.46
CA SER A 75 22.46 11.47 -33.23
C SER A 75 21.22 12.26 -32.78
N ALA A 76 21.05 12.59 -31.49
CA ALA A 76 21.69 13.69 -30.75
C ALA A 76 21.31 15.08 -31.29
N ASP A 77 20.44 15.78 -30.56
CA ASP A 77 20.59 17.23 -30.37
C ASP A 77 19.98 17.66 -29.04
N GLY A 78 20.72 18.50 -28.33
CA GLY A 78 20.33 19.10 -27.06
C GLY A 78 20.21 20.61 -27.21
N SER A 79 19.42 21.23 -26.33
CA SER A 79 19.52 22.67 -26.08
C SER A 79 19.26 22.96 -24.60
N THR A 80 20.30 23.46 -23.94
CA THR A 80 20.30 24.07 -22.62
C THR A 80 20.25 25.59 -22.75
N THR A 81 19.59 26.28 -21.81
CA THR A 81 20.07 27.52 -21.11
C THR A 81 18.99 28.06 -20.15
N PRO A 82 19.37 28.85 -19.11
CA PRO A 82 18.79 28.75 -17.76
C PRO A 82 18.27 30.12 -17.22
N PRO A 83 18.27 30.43 -15.91
CA PRO A 83 17.05 30.57 -15.10
C PRO A 83 16.76 32.00 -14.62
N THR A 84 15.52 32.27 -14.21
CA THR A 84 15.15 33.47 -13.44
C THR A 84 14.64 33.08 -12.06
N SER A 85 15.26 33.70 -11.07
CA SER A 85 14.98 33.69 -9.64
C SER A 85 13.67 34.38 -9.29
N GLU A 86 12.79 33.73 -8.54
CA GLU A 86 11.80 34.41 -7.69
C GLU A 86 11.60 33.62 -6.38
N GLU A 87 11.79 34.34 -5.28
CA GLU A 87 11.42 33.99 -3.91
C GLU A 87 9.88 33.97 -3.79
N GLY A 88 9.32 33.09 -2.94
CA GLY A 88 7.89 33.18 -2.62
C GLY A 88 7.34 32.01 -1.81
N GLY A 89 7.17 32.25 -0.51
CA GLY A 89 6.04 31.80 0.33
C GLY A 89 5.69 30.31 0.36
N ASP A 90 6.10 29.62 1.42
CA ASP A 90 5.47 28.37 1.82
C ASP A 90 4.01 28.65 2.27
N GLU A 91 3.03 28.28 1.45
CA GLU A 91 1.64 28.14 1.88
C GLU A 91 1.54 26.91 2.81
N GLU A 92 1.72 27.15 4.12
CA GLU A 92 1.28 26.21 5.16
C GLU A 92 -0.26 26.24 5.22
N VAL A 93 -0.91 25.27 4.56
CA VAL A 93 -2.36 25.05 4.73
C VAL A 93 -2.61 24.48 6.12
N GLU A 94 -2.99 25.36 7.05
CA GLU A 94 -3.61 24.99 8.32
C GLU A 94 -4.93 24.26 8.03
N VAL A 95 -4.94 22.94 8.24
CA VAL A 95 -6.16 22.14 8.26
C VAL A 95 -6.84 22.31 9.63
N HIS A 96 -7.26 23.52 9.96
CA HIS A 96 -8.12 23.83 11.09
C HIS A 96 -8.77 25.21 10.87
N ASP A 97 -9.81 25.28 10.01
CA ASP A 97 -10.94 26.24 10.09
C ASP A 97 -11.80 26.31 8.80
N VAL A 98 -12.28 25.17 8.29
CA VAL A 98 -13.37 25.14 7.27
C VAL A 98 -14.66 24.49 7.80
N LEU A 99 -14.76 24.31 9.11
CA LEU A 99 -16.01 23.93 9.77
C LEU A 99 -16.53 25.14 10.53
N LEU A 100 -17.39 25.93 9.86
CA LEU A 100 -18.44 26.82 10.38
C LEU A 100 -18.57 28.07 9.49
N LYS A 101 -19.29 27.96 8.37
CA LYS A 101 -20.20 28.99 7.80
C LYS A 101 -20.69 28.59 6.41
N SER A 102 -21.94 28.15 6.34
CA SER A 102 -22.91 28.60 5.32
C SER A 102 -24.23 27.86 5.52
N SER A 103 -25.01 28.32 6.49
CA SER A 103 -26.46 28.16 6.51
C SER A 103 -27.07 29.52 6.18
N SER A 104 -27.54 29.69 4.93
CA SER A 104 -28.56 30.68 4.61
C SER A 104 -29.23 30.36 3.26
N SER A 105 -30.41 29.75 3.35
CA SER A 105 -31.64 30.11 2.65
C SER A 105 -31.54 30.88 1.32
N ALA A 106 -32.01 30.26 0.23
CA ALA A 106 -32.79 30.95 -0.79
C ALA A 106 -33.78 29.98 -1.48
N THR A 107 -35.06 30.12 -1.12
CA THR A 107 -36.23 29.55 -1.77
C THR A 107 -36.67 30.48 -2.91
N VAL A 108 -36.88 30.02 -4.15
CA VAL A 108 -37.91 30.56 -5.07
C VAL A 108 -38.32 29.52 -6.14
N SER A 109 -39.59 29.15 -6.09
CA SER A 109 -40.61 28.96 -7.15
C SER A 109 -40.41 28.04 -8.37
N ALA A 110 -41.31 27.06 -8.45
CA ALA A 110 -41.72 26.31 -9.64
C ALA A 110 -42.86 27.01 -10.40
N THR A 111 -43.01 26.79 -11.72
CA THR A 111 -44.27 26.50 -12.46
C THR A 111 -44.02 26.36 -14.00
N PRO A 112 -44.94 25.75 -14.81
CA PRO A 112 -44.59 24.60 -15.65
C PRO A 112 -45.02 24.71 -17.15
N ALA A 113 -44.90 23.56 -17.84
CA ALA A 113 -45.66 23.06 -19.00
C ALA A 113 -45.01 23.16 -20.40
N ALA A 114 -44.86 22.01 -21.06
CA ALA A 114 -45.69 21.62 -22.22
C ALA A 114 -45.30 20.22 -22.76
N GLU A 115 -46.32 19.41 -23.04
CA GLU A 115 -46.25 18.09 -23.66
C GLU A 115 -45.93 18.15 -25.15
N GLY A 116 -45.25 17.12 -25.68
CA GLY A 116 -45.09 16.89 -27.11
C GLY A 116 -44.55 15.48 -27.39
N LYS A 117 -45.45 14.52 -27.62
CA LYS A 117 -45.12 13.19 -28.15
C LYS A 117 -44.95 13.25 -29.67
N SER A 118 -43.84 12.72 -30.19
CA SER A 118 -43.84 11.91 -31.42
C SER A 118 -42.61 11.02 -31.49
N SER A 119 -42.86 9.75 -31.72
CA SER A 119 -41.95 8.62 -31.81
C SER A 119 -41.26 8.54 -33.17
N GLN A 120 -39.97 8.20 -33.21
CA GLN A 120 -39.40 7.36 -34.27
C GLN A 120 -38.17 6.59 -33.76
N LEU A 121 -38.20 5.27 -33.97
CA LEU A 121 -37.25 4.27 -33.51
C LEU A 121 -35.84 4.51 -34.05
N ARG A 122 -34.84 4.47 -33.16
CA ARG A 122 -33.47 4.01 -33.46
C ARG A 122 -32.91 3.21 -32.28
N SER A 123 -32.18 2.16 -32.64
CA SER A 123 -31.76 1.00 -31.84
C SER A 123 -31.09 1.33 -30.50
N ARG A 124 -31.71 0.87 -29.40
CA ARG A 124 -31.08 0.79 -28.06
C ARG A 124 -30.29 -0.51 -27.94
N SER A 125 -28.97 -0.43 -28.08
CA SER A 125 -28.01 -1.33 -27.44
C SER A 125 -27.14 -0.46 -26.53
N GLY A 126 -27.51 -0.34 -25.25
CA GLY A 126 -26.73 0.49 -24.32
C GLY A 126 -27.41 0.93 -23.01
N ALA A 127 -28.68 0.59 -22.76
CA ALA A 127 -29.41 1.08 -21.58
C ALA A 127 -29.90 -0.06 -20.66
N ALA A 128 -29.11 -1.12 -20.48
CA ALA A 128 -29.48 -2.27 -19.64
C ALA A 128 -28.63 -2.41 -18.36
N SER A 129 -27.77 -1.44 -18.04
CA SER A 129 -26.87 -1.54 -16.86
C SER A 129 -27.23 -0.61 -15.69
N SER A 130 -28.10 0.40 -15.86
CA SER A 130 -28.54 1.29 -14.77
C SER A 130 -29.81 0.79 -14.08
N ASP A 131 -30.83 0.40 -14.84
CA ASP A 131 -32.15 0.08 -14.26
C ASP A 131 -32.19 -1.30 -13.57
N ALA A 132 -31.27 -2.20 -13.93
CA ALA A 132 -31.11 -3.48 -13.25
C ALA A 132 -30.44 -3.33 -11.85
N ARG A 133 -29.73 -2.22 -11.60
CA ARG A 133 -29.07 -1.95 -10.31
C ARG A 133 -30.05 -1.44 -9.24
N GLU A 134 -31.10 -0.72 -9.63
CA GLU A 134 -32.12 -0.24 -8.68
C GLU A 134 -33.07 -1.35 -8.22
N SER A 135 -33.45 -2.29 -9.10
CA SER A 135 -34.39 -3.37 -8.73
C SER A 135 -33.77 -4.50 -7.91
N LEU A 136 -32.43 -4.59 -7.82
CA LEU A 136 -31.69 -5.52 -6.96
C LEU A 136 -31.29 -4.91 -5.60
N SER A 137 -31.54 -3.60 -5.41
CA SER A 137 -31.10 -2.82 -4.25
C SER A 137 -31.84 -3.19 -2.95
N ALA A 138 -33.14 -3.50 -3.02
CA ALA A 138 -33.97 -3.73 -1.82
C ALA A 138 -33.69 -5.06 -1.07
N LYS A 139 -32.83 -5.96 -1.61
CA LYS A 139 -32.48 -7.26 -1.00
C LYS A 139 -30.99 -7.47 -0.77
N SER A 140 -30.16 -6.46 -1.05
CA SER A 140 -28.72 -6.57 -0.87
C SER A 140 -28.36 -6.35 0.61
N PRO A 141 -27.44 -7.15 1.20
CA PRO A 141 -26.98 -6.91 2.57
C PRO A 141 -26.46 -5.48 2.75
N PRO A 142 -26.64 -4.87 3.94
CA PRO A 142 -26.02 -3.57 4.25
C PRO A 142 -24.54 -3.57 3.89
N GLY A 143 -24.08 -2.48 3.28
CA GLY A 143 -22.66 -2.30 2.97
C GLY A 143 -22.16 -2.91 1.66
N LEU A 144 -22.95 -3.71 0.92
CA LEU A 144 -22.49 -4.36 -0.31
C LEU A 144 -21.95 -3.37 -1.36
N ARG A 145 -22.43 -2.12 -1.37
CA ARG A 145 -21.91 -1.05 -2.25
C ARG A 145 -20.43 -0.69 -1.99
N TRP A 146 -19.93 -1.00 -0.80
CA TRP A 146 -18.54 -0.74 -0.37
C TRP A 146 -17.64 -1.96 -0.55
N SER A 147 -18.20 -3.13 -0.87
CA SER A 147 -17.41 -4.30 -1.17
C SER A 147 -16.60 -4.06 -2.46
N PRO A 148 -15.28 -4.36 -2.46
CA PRO A 148 -14.48 -4.21 -3.66
C PRO A 148 -14.95 -5.18 -4.76
N GLU A 149 -14.76 -4.77 -6.00
CA GLU A 149 -15.02 -5.62 -7.16
C GLU A 149 -13.94 -6.70 -7.26
N VAL A 150 -14.35 -7.91 -7.68
CA VAL A 150 -13.42 -8.98 -8.02
C VAL A 150 -13.23 -8.97 -9.52
N LEU A 151 -11.97 -8.92 -9.97
CA LEU A 151 -11.63 -8.93 -11.38
C LEU A 151 -12.20 -10.21 -12.03
N SER A 152 -12.94 -10.04 -13.12
CA SER A 152 -13.50 -11.16 -13.88
C SER A 152 -12.43 -11.94 -14.64
N GLU A 153 -11.34 -11.25 -15.02
CA GLU A 153 -10.18 -11.81 -15.69
C GLU A 153 -8.92 -11.55 -14.86
N PRO A 154 -7.92 -12.45 -14.89
CA PRO A 154 -6.64 -12.21 -14.24
C PRO A 154 -6.02 -10.89 -14.72
N GLN A 155 -5.46 -10.12 -13.77
CA GLN A 155 -4.69 -8.92 -14.12
C GLN A 155 -3.50 -9.30 -15.01
N ASP A 156 -3.21 -8.47 -16.02
CA ASP A 156 -2.00 -8.61 -16.81
C ASP A 156 -0.74 -8.53 -15.90
N PRO A 157 0.08 -9.59 -15.81
CA PRO A 157 1.28 -9.58 -14.98
C PRO A 157 2.40 -8.66 -15.51
N ALA A 158 2.20 -8.00 -16.65
CA ALA A 158 3.14 -7.06 -17.25
C ALA A 158 2.73 -5.58 -17.13
N ASP A 159 1.55 -5.26 -16.58
CA ASP A 159 1.11 -3.88 -16.39
C ASP A 159 0.30 -3.69 -15.09
N PHE A 160 0.15 -2.44 -14.69
CA PHE A 160 -0.66 -2.05 -13.53
C PHE A 160 -2.15 -2.15 -13.83
N LEU A 161 -2.95 -2.27 -12.77
CA LEU A 161 -4.39 -2.07 -12.87
C LEU A 161 -4.68 -0.56 -12.89
N TRP A 162 -5.09 -0.04 -14.04
CA TRP A 162 -5.43 1.37 -14.20
C TRP A 162 -6.91 1.62 -13.95
N LEU A 163 -7.23 2.51 -13.02
CA LEU A 163 -8.60 2.93 -12.72
C LEU A 163 -8.83 4.40 -13.09
N LEU A 164 -10.06 4.68 -13.54
CA LEU A 164 -10.55 6.04 -13.83
C LEU A 164 -11.34 6.64 -12.65
N THR A 165 -11.62 5.84 -11.62
CA THR A 165 -12.32 6.26 -10.40
C THR A 165 -11.39 7.01 -9.46
N GLU A 166 -11.95 7.86 -8.59
CA GLU A 166 -11.18 8.46 -7.49
C GLU A 166 -10.73 7.41 -6.46
N GLU A 167 -9.85 7.81 -5.54
CA GLU A 167 -9.47 6.95 -4.42
C GLU A 167 -10.66 6.78 -3.45
N PRO A 168 -10.87 5.58 -2.89
CA PRO A 168 -12.11 5.21 -2.20
C PRO A 168 -12.26 5.86 -0.82
N HIS A 169 -11.18 6.31 -0.19
CA HIS A 169 -11.18 6.81 1.18
C HIS A 169 -11.89 8.14 1.30
N ARG A 170 -11.73 9.08 0.35
CA ARG A 170 -12.49 10.34 0.34
C ARG A 170 -13.99 10.09 0.27
N THR A 171 -14.44 9.27 -0.68
CA THR A 171 -15.88 8.96 -0.85
C THR A 171 -16.43 8.25 0.40
N ARG A 172 -15.68 7.26 0.92
CA ARG A 172 -16.09 6.48 2.08
C ARG A 172 -16.12 7.29 3.36
N ARG A 173 -15.10 8.12 3.62
CA ARG A 173 -15.07 9.09 4.74
C ARG A 173 -16.29 10.00 4.74
N ALA A 174 -16.66 10.56 3.59
CA ALA A 174 -17.80 11.46 3.47
C ALA A 174 -19.13 10.75 3.80
N ALA A 175 -19.30 9.51 3.33
CA ALA A 175 -20.47 8.71 3.63
C ALA A 175 -20.53 8.27 5.10
N ILE A 176 -19.41 7.82 5.68
CA ILE A 176 -19.32 7.47 7.10
C ILE A 176 -19.67 8.68 7.98
N LEU A 177 -19.14 9.88 7.70
CA LEU A 177 -19.46 11.08 8.50
C LEU A 177 -20.91 11.53 8.38
N LYS A 178 -21.58 11.18 7.28
CA LYS A 178 -23.01 11.45 7.09
C LYS A 178 -23.86 10.50 7.92
N ASP A 179 -23.52 9.22 7.92
CA ASP A 179 -24.31 8.17 8.58
C ASP A 179 -23.97 8.07 10.09
N HIS A 180 -22.73 8.38 10.47
CA HIS A 180 -22.17 8.30 11.83
C HIS A 180 -21.42 9.59 12.24
N PRO A 181 -22.13 10.74 12.39
CA PRO A 181 -21.50 12.01 12.76
C PRO A 181 -20.75 11.96 14.10
N GLU A 182 -21.11 11.04 15.00
CA GLU A 182 -20.48 10.80 16.30
C GLU A 182 -19.00 10.36 16.21
N ILE A 183 -18.54 9.83 15.07
CA ILE A 183 -17.13 9.44 14.84
C ILE A 183 -16.17 10.62 15.02
N ARG A 184 -16.64 11.85 14.82
CA ARG A 184 -15.85 13.07 15.09
C ARG A 184 -15.33 13.14 16.52
N SER A 185 -16.01 12.50 17.47
CA SER A 185 -15.56 12.41 18.88
C SER A 185 -14.28 11.58 19.06
N LEU A 186 -13.96 10.70 18.11
CA LEU A 186 -12.73 9.91 18.14
C LEU A 186 -11.50 10.70 17.68
N MET A 187 -11.70 11.79 16.94
CA MET A 187 -10.60 12.59 16.39
C MET A 187 -9.84 13.32 17.50
N GLY A 188 -8.53 13.50 17.30
CA GLY A 188 -7.68 14.30 18.17
C GLY A 188 -6.38 13.61 18.54
N HIS A 189 -5.77 14.07 19.62
CA HIS A 189 -4.42 13.64 19.99
C HIS A 189 -4.40 12.40 20.88
N GLU A 190 -3.27 11.69 20.85
CA GLU A 190 -2.96 10.52 21.67
C GLU A 190 -1.64 10.72 22.42
N PRO A 191 -1.69 11.17 23.68
CA PRO A 191 -0.50 11.40 24.50
C PRO A 191 0.34 10.13 24.73
N LEU A 192 -0.24 8.93 24.65
CA LEU A 192 0.51 7.69 24.86
C LEU A 192 1.62 7.50 23.80
N THR A 193 1.41 8.02 22.58
CA THR A 193 2.38 7.92 21.48
C THR A 193 3.75 8.45 21.87
N LYS A 194 3.83 9.58 22.58
CA LYS A 194 5.12 10.16 23.00
C LYS A 194 5.82 9.32 24.08
N TYR A 195 5.07 8.72 25.01
CA TYR A 195 5.68 7.90 26.06
C TYR A 195 6.23 6.57 25.51
N ILE A 196 5.46 5.90 24.65
CA ILE A 196 5.89 4.65 24.01
C ILE A 196 7.09 4.92 23.10
N SER A 197 7.00 5.91 22.21
CA SER A 197 8.10 6.20 21.28
C SER A 197 9.38 6.62 22.01
N PHE A 198 9.30 7.38 23.10
CA PHE A 198 10.47 7.69 23.93
C PHE A 198 11.08 6.43 24.56
N ALA A 199 10.26 5.54 25.12
CA ALA A 199 10.73 4.31 25.74
C ALA A 199 11.46 3.40 24.71
N VAL A 200 10.94 3.33 23.48
CA VAL A 200 11.57 2.56 22.39
C VAL A 200 12.88 3.21 21.94
N VAL A 201 12.96 4.53 21.84
CA VAL A 201 14.21 5.26 21.56
C VAL A 201 15.27 4.97 22.63
N ALA A 202 14.88 5.07 23.90
CA ALA A 202 15.78 4.79 25.02
C ALA A 202 16.27 3.34 25.03
N LEU A 203 15.37 2.38 24.73
CA LEU A 203 15.72 0.96 24.58
C LEU A 203 16.77 0.76 23.48
N GLN A 204 16.53 1.29 22.29
CA GLN A 204 17.43 1.11 21.15
C GLN A 204 18.81 1.74 21.40
N LEU A 205 18.86 2.98 21.89
CA LEU A 205 20.13 3.63 22.22
C LEU A 205 20.86 2.91 23.36
N GLY A 206 20.12 2.40 24.35
CA GLY A 206 20.68 1.62 25.45
C GLY A 206 21.33 0.32 24.97
N ILE A 207 20.65 -0.44 24.08
CA ILE A 207 21.19 -1.68 23.50
C ILE A 207 22.40 -1.37 22.60
N ALA A 208 22.33 -0.31 21.78
CA ALA A 208 23.44 0.12 20.94
C ALA A 208 24.71 0.37 21.76
N VAL A 209 24.59 1.13 22.85
CA VAL A 209 25.70 1.42 23.77
C VAL A 209 26.18 0.14 24.48
N ALA A 210 25.27 -0.74 24.91
CA ALA A 210 25.63 -1.98 25.58
C ALA A 210 26.47 -2.92 24.69
N PHE A 211 26.08 -3.12 23.42
CA PHE A 211 26.85 -3.94 22.48
C PHE A 211 28.22 -3.32 22.18
N ALA A 212 28.27 -2.00 22.01
CA ALA A 212 29.50 -1.27 21.82
C ALA A 212 30.47 -1.45 23.00
N GLN A 213 30.00 -1.28 24.24
CA GLN A 213 30.81 -1.47 25.45
C GLN A 213 31.24 -2.92 25.65
N ALA A 214 30.40 -3.88 25.27
CA ALA A 214 30.72 -5.29 25.34
C ALA A 214 31.75 -5.74 24.28
N GLY A 215 32.10 -4.87 23.31
CA GLY A 215 33.06 -5.17 22.25
C GLY A 215 32.60 -6.31 21.33
N ILE A 216 31.28 -6.55 21.25
CA ILE A 216 30.73 -7.61 20.41
C ILE A 216 30.74 -7.14 18.96
N HIS A 217 31.30 -7.96 18.08
CA HIS A 217 31.38 -7.65 16.66
C HIS A 217 29.98 -7.64 16.03
N PRO A 218 29.64 -6.71 15.12
CA PRO A 218 28.31 -6.64 14.48
C PRO A 218 27.87 -7.94 13.79
N LEU A 219 28.83 -8.69 13.22
CA LEU A 219 28.56 -9.98 12.59
C LEU A 219 28.43 -11.17 13.58
N ASP A 220 28.55 -10.95 14.89
CA ASP A 220 28.29 -11.99 15.88
C ASP A 220 26.81 -12.37 15.85
N TRP A 221 26.50 -13.66 15.93
CA TRP A 221 25.12 -14.13 15.84
C TRP A 221 24.21 -13.56 16.94
N ARG A 222 24.74 -13.24 18.14
CA ARG A 222 23.98 -12.61 19.22
C ARG A 222 23.60 -11.18 18.88
N PHE A 223 24.51 -10.47 18.24
CA PHE A 223 24.30 -9.12 17.74
C PHE A 223 23.23 -9.13 16.66
N LEU A 224 23.43 -9.93 15.60
CA LEU A 224 22.48 -10.06 14.49
C LEU A 224 21.09 -10.53 14.95
N LEU A 225 21.02 -11.52 15.85
CA LEU A 225 19.75 -12.02 16.38
C LEU A 225 19.03 -10.93 17.18
N THR A 226 19.77 -10.15 17.97
CA THR A 226 19.19 -9.07 18.77
C THR A 226 18.76 -7.90 17.89
N ALA A 227 19.57 -7.52 16.90
CA ALA A 227 19.24 -6.52 15.89
C ALA A 227 18.03 -6.95 15.06
N TYR A 228 17.85 -8.24 14.76
CA TYR A 228 16.69 -8.74 14.04
C TYR A 228 15.43 -8.74 14.92
N VAL A 229 15.47 -9.40 16.08
CA VAL A 229 14.28 -9.63 16.92
C VAL A 229 13.86 -8.39 17.69
N ILE A 230 14.80 -7.78 18.44
CA ILE A 230 14.52 -6.61 19.28
C ILE A 230 14.65 -5.34 18.44
N GLY A 231 15.77 -5.21 17.72
CA GLY A 231 16.07 -4.09 16.85
C GLY A 231 15.02 -3.87 15.77
N GLY A 232 14.78 -4.88 14.92
CA GLY A 232 13.81 -4.83 13.83
C GLY A 232 12.40 -4.52 14.31
N THR A 233 11.95 -5.18 15.38
CA THR A 233 10.64 -4.89 15.98
C THR A 233 10.55 -3.48 16.56
N ALA A 234 11.58 -3.01 17.26
CA ALA A 234 11.61 -1.68 17.84
C ALA A 234 11.69 -0.59 16.78
N ASN A 235 12.51 -0.75 15.74
CA ASN A 235 12.60 0.23 14.66
C ASN A 235 11.33 0.20 13.79
N GLN A 236 10.64 -0.93 13.68
CA GLN A 236 9.29 -0.95 13.09
C GLN A 236 8.33 -0.09 13.91
N ASN A 237 8.35 -0.22 15.24
CA ASN A 237 7.59 0.66 16.12
C ASN A 237 7.99 2.13 15.90
N THR A 238 9.28 2.44 15.81
CA THR A 238 9.78 3.79 15.52
C THR A 238 9.27 4.35 14.19
N PHE A 239 9.25 3.53 13.12
CA PHE A 239 8.68 3.94 11.84
C PHE A 239 7.21 4.33 11.98
N LEU A 240 6.43 3.49 12.65
CA LEU A 240 5.01 3.70 12.86
C LEU A 240 4.68 4.80 13.88
N ALA A 241 5.56 5.06 14.84
CA ALA A 241 5.46 6.21 15.71
C ALA A 241 5.57 7.51 14.90
N ILE A 242 6.58 7.61 14.03
CA ILE A 242 6.78 8.80 13.17
C ILE A 242 5.64 8.94 12.16
N HIS A 243 5.08 7.83 11.68
CA HIS A 243 3.82 7.82 10.94
C HIS A 243 2.69 8.51 11.70
N GLU A 244 2.41 8.12 12.95
CA GLU A 244 1.38 8.76 13.78
C GLU A 244 1.70 10.24 14.06
N ILE A 245 2.96 10.56 14.35
CA ILE A 245 3.41 11.93 14.64
C ILE A 245 3.31 12.83 13.39
N THR A 246 3.47 12.26 12.20
CA THR A 246 3.33 12.97 10.92
C THR A 246 1.94 13.55 10.74
N HIS A 247 0.92 12.82 11.19
CA HIS A 247 -0.49 13.26 11.26
C HIS A 247 -0.78 14.22 12.41
N ASN A 248 0.25 14.66 13.13
CA ASN A 248 0.20 15.57 14.28
C ASN A 248 -0.63 15.01 15.45
N LEU A 249 -0.67 13.68 15.62
CA LEU A 249 -1.48 13.04 16.65
C LEU A 249 -0.81 13.00 18.03
N ALA A 250 0.51 13.19 18.14
CA ALA A 250 1.19 13.10 19.43
C ALA A 250 1.08 14.38 20.30
N PHE A 251 1.02 15.55 19.66
CA PHE A 251 0.91 16.85 20.34
C PHE A 251 -0.08 17.78 19.65
N LYS A 252 -0.57 18.79 20.37
CA LYS A 252 -1.41 19.86 19.80
C LYS A 252 -0.66 20.72 18.78
N GLY A 253 0.60 21.05 19.05
CA GLY A 253 1.40 21.93 18.22
C GLY A 253 2.12 21.19 17.09
N ILE A 254 2.04 21.69 15.86
CA ILE A 254 2.73 21.12 14.69
C ILE A 254 4.26 21.10 14.90
N ARG A 255 4.83 22.19 15.44
CA ARG A 255 6.28 22.27 15.72
C ARG A 255 6.72 21.23 16.75
N ALA A 256 5.91 20.97 17.77
CA ALA A 256 6.20 19.95 18.78
C ALA A 256 6.20 18.55 18.15
N ASN A 257 5.24 18.23 17.27
CA ASN A 257 5.25 16.98 16.53
C ASN A 257 6.48 16.86 15.62
N LYS A 258 6.85 17.90 14.88
CA LYS A 258 8.06 17.88 14.02
C LYS A 258 9.34 17.62 14.83
N LEU A 259 9.54 18.34 15.94
CA LEU A 259 10.69 18.13 16.84
C LEU A 259 10.69 16.73 17.46
N TRP A 260 9.52 16.25 17.87
CA TRP A 260 9.39 14.91 18.44
C TRP A 260 9.68 13.82 17.41
N ALA A 261 9.21 13.97 16.17
CA ALA A 261 9.53 13.04 15.09
C ALA A 261 11.04 12.99 14.81
N ILE A 262 11.74 14.13 14.85
CA ILE A 262 13.21 14.18 14.71
C ILE A 262 13.90 13.43 15.86
N LEU A 263 13.43 13.59 17.10
CA LEU A 263 13.97 12.83 18.23
C LEU A 263 13.71 11.33 18.09
N VAL A 264 12.48 10.96 17.74
CA VAL A 264 12.08 9.56 17.55
C VAL A 264 12.82 8.92 16.38
N ASN A 265 13.30 9.68 15.41
CA ASN A 265 14.15 9.22 14.32
C ASN A 265 15.52 8.68 14.78
N ALA A 266 16.00 9.06 15.97
CA ALA A 266 17.35 8.74 16.45
C ALA A 266 17.77 7.26 16.26
N PRO A 267 16.95 6.25 16.63
CA PRO A 267 17.31 4.84 16.49
C PRO A 267 17.41 4.34 15.05
N ILE A 268 16.94 5.11 14.08
CA ILE A 268 16.97 4.70 12.68
C ILE A 268 18.39 4.79 12.10
N GLY A 269 19.23 5.68 12.64
CA GLY A 269 20.59 5.91 12.17
C GLY A 269 20.68 6.67 10.84
N VAL A 270 19.54 7.05 10.24
CA VAL A 270 19.49 7.92 9.05
C VAL A 270 18.33 8.92 9.17
N PRO A 271 18.49 10.17 8.69
CA PRO A 271 17.50 11.23 8.85
C PRO A 271 16.35 11.07 7.85
N TYR A 272 15.26 10.43 8.27
CA TYR A 272 14.15 10.11 7.37
C TYR A 272 12.84 10.86 7.72
N ALA A 273 12.60 11.16 9.00
CA ALA A 273 11.30 11.61 9.50
C ALA A 273 10.71 12.84 8.77
N MET A 274 11.51 13.86 8.48
CA MET A 274 10.99 15.08 7.83
C MET A 274 10.70 14.88 6.33
N MET A 275 11.49 14.07 5.64
CA MET A 275 11.20 13.69 4.23
C MET A 275 9.95 12.82 4.16
N PHE A 276 9.84 11.85 5.06
CA PHE A 276 8.71 10.94 5.16
C PHE A 276 7.39 11.70 5.33
N LYS A 277 7.36 12.71 6.21
CA LYS A 277 6.15 13.50 6.46
C LYS A 277 5.47 13.98 5.18
N ARG A 278 6.23 14.55 4.25
CA ARG A 278 5.64 15.08 3.02
C ARG A 278 5.23 13.98 2.03
N TYR A 279 6.06 12.95 1.84
CA TYR A 279 5.70 11.84 0.95
C TYR A 279 4.47 11.10 1.45
N HIS A 280 4.37 10.88 2.76
CA HIS A 280 3.25 10.19 3.38
C HIS A 280 1.93 10.95 3.26
N ILE A 281 1.95 12.27 3.46
CA ILE A 281 0.75 13.11 3.26
C ILE A 281 0.36 13.16 1.78
N GLU A 282 1.33 13.20 0.86
CA GLU A 282 1.07 13.10 -0.57
C GLU A 282 0.41 11.74 -0.92
N HIS A 283 0.93 10.64 -0.38
CA HIS A 283 0.37 9.29 -0.55
C HIS A 283 -1.09 9.19 -0.07
N HIS A 284 -1.42 9.68 1.13
CA HIS A 284 -2.82 9.70 1.61
C HIS A 284 -3.76 10.55 0.75
N LYS A 285 -3.25 11.63 0.13
CA LYS A 285 -4.06 12.58 -0.63
C LYS A 285 -4.20 12.18 -2.11
N HIS A 286 -3.19 11.52 -2.66
CA HIS A 286 -3.01 11.21 -4.08
C HIS A 286 -2.77 9.72 -4.29
N LEU A 287 -3.45 8.87 -3.51
CA LEU A 287 -3.25 7.42 -3.49
C LEU A 287 -3.36 6.80 -4.90
N GLY A 288 -2.30 6.11 -5.32
CA GLY A 288 -2.24 5.48 -6.64
C GLY A 288 -2.01 6.44 -7.81
N GLU A 289 -1.85 7.76 -7.59
CA GLU A 289 -1.67 8.73 -8.67
C GLU A 289 -0.24 8.68 -9.24
N ASP A 290 -0.12 8.38 -10.53
CA ASP A 290 1.17 8.15 -11.18
C ASP A 290 2.09 9.40 -11.16
N GLY A 291 3.32 9.22 -10.66
CA GLY A 291 4.32 10.28 -10.52
C GLY A 291 4.10 11.22 -9.34
N ILE A 292 3.04 11.03 -8.55
CA ILE A 292 2.83 11.73 -7.28
C ILE A 292 2.99 10.77 -6.11
N ASP A 293 2.28 9.64 -6.13
CA ASP A 293 2.42 8.59 -5.12
C ASP A 293 3.71 7.81 -5.35
N THR A 294 4.74 8.14 -4.57
CA THR A 294 6.06 7.52 -4.64
C THR A 294 6.11 6.12 -4.03
N ASP A 295 5.03 5.65 -3.40
CA ASP A 295 4.92 4.28 -2.90
C ASP A 295 4.84 3.25 -4.04
N LEU A 296 4.40 3.67 -5.22
CA LEU A 296 4.28 2.82 -6.40
C LEU A 296 5.65 2.44 -6.98
N PRO A 297 5.88 1.15 -7.30
CA PRO A 297 7.12 0.73 -7.95
C PRO A 297 7.26 1.30 -9.37
N THR A 298 8.49 1.53 -9.79
CA THR A 298 8.84 1.96 -11.15
C THR A 298 8.84 0.77 -12.10
N LYS A 299 8.59 1.02 -13.40
CA LYS A 299 8.65 -0.02 -14.44
C LYS A 299 10.00 -0.75 -14.49
N PHE A 300 11.09 -0.08 -14.11
CA PHE A 300 12.42 -0.69 -14.07
C PHE A 300 12.54 -1.76 -12.97
N GLU A 301 12.17 -1.42 -11.72
CA GLU A 301 12.15 -2.38 -10.60
C GLU A 301 11.30 -3.61 -10.93
N LEU A 302 10.18 -3.35 -11.60
CA LEU A 302 9.19 -4.34 -12.01
C LEU A 302 9.69 -5.35 -13.06
N MET A 303 10.65 -4.97 -13.92
CA MET A 303 11.19 -5.87 -14.94
C MET A 303 12.16 -6.90 -14.35
N CYS A 304 12.86 -6.55 -13.27
CA CYS A 304 13.91 -7.39 -12.68
C CYS A 304 13.42 -8.34 -11.58
N LEU A 305 12.21 -8.12 -11.04
CA LEU A 305 11.80 -8.70 -9.76
C LEU A 305 10.51 -9.56 -9.84
N LYS A 306 10.21 -10.12 -11.02
CA LYS A 306 8.93 -10.82 -11.30
C LYS A 306 8.81 -12.23 -10.73
N ASN A 307 9.91 -12.96 -10.60
CA ASN A 307 9.91 -14.36 -10.15
C ASN A 307 10.11 -14.47 -8.63
N VAL A 308 10.01 -15.69 -8.09
CA VAL A 308 10.17 -15.94 -6.65
C VAL A 308 11.48 -15.37 -6.08
N LEU A 309 12.61 -15.52 -6.79
CA LEU A 309 13.90 -14.97 -6.36
C LEU A 309 13.91 -13.44 -6.39
N GLY A 310 13.31 -12.85 -7.42
CA GLY A 310 13.13 -11.40 -7.53
C GLY A 310 12.27 -10.83 -6.41
N LYS A 311 11.14 -11.48 -6.09
CA LYS A 311 10.26 -11.07 -4.99
C LYS A 311 10.90 -11.28 -3.62
N ALA A 312 11.66 -12.36 -3.43
CA ALA A 312 12.46 -12.56 -2.23
C ALA A 312 13.53 -11.47 -2.08
N PHE A 313 14.27 -11.15 -3.16
CA PHE A 313 15.24 -10.06 -3.16
C PHE A 313 14.58 -8.72 -2.82
N PHE A 314 13.43 -8.43 -3.43
CA PHE A 314 12.65 -7.23 -3.12
C PHE A 314 12.31 -7.16 -1.63
N ALA A 315 11.75 -8.23 -1.06
CA ALA A 315 11.38 -8.27 0.36
C ALA A 315 12.59 -8.15 1.28
N THR A 316 13.74 -8.75 0.92
CA THR A 316 15.00 -8.65 1.69
C THR A 316 15.65 -7.27 1.65
N PHE A 317 15.44 -6.50 0.59
CA PHE A 317 16.06 -5.18 0.41
C PHE A 317 15.02 -4.05 0.32
N GLN A 318 13.82 -4.31 0.82
CA GLN A 318 12.64 -3.46 0.64
C GLN A 318 12.90 -2.02 1.10
N ILE A 319 13.59 -1.86 2.24
CA ILE A 319 13.90 -0.54 2.80
C ILE A 319 14.63 0.37 1.82
N PHE A 320 15.49 -0.17 0.95
CA PHE A 320 16.23 0.64 0.00
C PHE A 320 15.34 1.15 -1.13
N PHE A 321 14.37 0.35 -1.58
CA PHE A 321 13.39 0.81 -2.56
C PHE A 321 12.55 1.95 -1.99
N TYR A 322 12.04 1.80 -0.76
CA TYR A 322 11.23 2.84 -0.11
C TYR A 322 12.04 4.10 0.25
N ALA A 323 13.31 3.95 0.62
CA ALA A 323 14.16 5.08 0.98
C ALA A 323 14.67 5.86 -0.25
N LEU A 324 14.98 5.17 -1.35
CA LEU A 324 15.66 5.77 -2.51
C LEU A 324 14.70 6.16 -3.64
N ARG A 325 13.69 5.34 -3.93
CA ARG A 325 12.75 5.57 -5.05
C ARG A 325 12.12 6.96 -5.02
N PRO A 326 11.61 7.47 -3.87
CA PRO A 326 10.99 8.79 -3.85
C PRO A 326 11.91 9.90 -4.35
N GLY A 327 13.21 9.82 -4.06
CA GLY A 327 14.21 10.78 -4.52
C GLY A 327 14.36 10.85 -6.04
N PHE A 328 14.17 9.72 -6.74
CA PHE A 328 14.24 9.62 -8.20
C PHE A 328 12.91 9.90 -8.91
N VAL A 329 11.79 9.61 -8.26
CA VAL A 329 10.45 9.81 -8.84
C VAL A 329 9.97 11.24 -8.64
N ARG A 330 10.11 11.78 -7.42
CA ARG A 330 9.54 13.08 -7.06
C ARG A 330 10.38 13.75 -5.97
N THR A 331 11.46 14.42 -6.37
CA THR A 331 12.34 15.10 -5.41
C THR A 331 11.61 16.20 -4.63
N GLN A 332 11.71 16.18 -3.31
CA GLN A 332 11.17 17.23 -2.45
C GLN A 332 12.09 18.45 -2.36
N LYS A 333 11.49 19.64 -2.25
CA LYS A 333 12.20 20.85 -1.85
C LYS A 333 12.55 20.76 -0.36
N LEU A 334 13.84 20.87 -0.05
CA LEU A 334 14.33 20.88 1.32
C LEU A 334 13.91 22.16 2.05
N THR A 335 13.65 22.03 3.36
CA THR A 335 13.23 23.12 4.25
C THR A 335 14.13 23.12 5.49
N CYS A 336 14.01 24.14 6.35
CA CYS A 336 14.75 24.21 7.60
C CYS A 336 14.53 22.99 8.52
N TRP A 337 13.35 22.36 8.46
CA TRP A 337 13.04 21.14 9.21
C TRP A 337 13.87 19.94 8.72
N HIS A 338 14.08 19.83 7.41
CA HIS A 338 14.94 18.80 6.85
C HIS A 338 16.38 19.00 7.32
N LEU A 339 16.89 20.23 7.22
CA LEU A 339 18.24 20.56 7.69
C LEU A 339 18.41 20.30 9.18
N LEU A 340 17.39 20.59 10.00
CA LEU A 340 17.40 20.26 11.43
C LEU A 340 17.44 18.74 11.66
N ASN A 341 16.67 17.95 10.92
CA ASN A 341 16.69 16.49 11.03
C ASN A 341 18.06 15.93 10.62
N PHE A 342 18.64 16.40 9.52
CA PHE A 342 19.98 16.01 9.06
C PHE A 342 21.02 16.37 10.13
N GLY A 343 21.03 17.62 10.58
CA GLY A 343 21.99 18.10 11.57
C GLY A 343 21.90 17.34 12.90
N PHE A 344 20.68 17.09 13.40
CA PHE A 344 20.46 16.31 14.61
C PHE A 344 20.96 14.86 14.47
N GLN A 345 20.58 14.17 13.39
CA GLN A 345 20.95 12.76 13.21
C GLN A 345 22.46 12.62 13.03
N ILE A 346 23.09 13.43 12.16
CA ILE A 346 24.54 13.40 11.94
C ILE A 346 25.28 13.70 13.24
N ALA A 347 24.85 14.70 14.01
CA ALA A 347 25.47 15.01 15.29
C ALA A 347 25.35 13.84 16.27
N LEU A 348 24.17 13.22 16.38
CA LEU A 348 23.96 12.07 17.24
C LEU A 348 24.84 10.88 16.84
N ASP A 349 24.88 10.54 15.55
CA ASP A 349 25.66 9.40 15.03
C ASP A 349 27.16 9.62 15.26
N VAL A 350 27.66 10.84 15.01
CA VAL A 350 29.06 11.21 15.27
C VAL A 350 29.38 11.09 16.76
N LEU A 351 28.51 11.59 17.64
CA LEU A 351 28.70 11.47 19.09
C LEU A 351 28.69 9.99 19.52
N LEU A 352 27.76 9.19 19.00
CA LEU A 352 27.64 7.77 19.32
C LEU A 352 28.93 7.01 18.94
N VAL A 353 29.41 7.20 17.72
CA VAL A 353 30.66 6.57 17.25
C VAL A 353 31.87 7.09 18.02
N ARG A 354 31.93 8.40 18.33
CA ARG A 354 33.08 8.99 19.02
C ARG A 354 33.23 8.52 20.46
N PHE A 355 32.13 8.28 21.16
CA PHE A 355 32.13 7.90 22.57
C PHE A 355 32.02 6.40 22.80
N PHE A 356 31.36 5.65 21.92
CA PHE A 356 31.09 4.22 22.10
C PHE A 356 31.67 3.33 20.98
N GLY A 357 32.12 3.92 19.87
CA GLY A 357 32.64 3.18 18.72
C GLY A 357 31.55 2.82 17.70
N SER A 358 31.97 2.30 16.55
CA SER A 358 31.10 2.05 15.40
C SER A 358 30.10 0.91 15.61
N ALA A 359 30.33 0.01 16.57
CA ALA A 359 29.42 -1.09 16.86
C ALA A 359 28.01 -0.60 17.28
N ALA A 360 27.92 0.51 18.02
CA ALA A 360 26.64 1.12 18.38
C ALA A 360 25.87 1.58 17.12
N MET A 361 26.57 2.17 16.15
CA MET A 361 25.96 2.60 14.89
C MET A 361 25.49 1.40 14.04
N TRP A 362 26.30 0.34 13.96
CA TRP A 362 25.92 -0.88 13.25
C TRP A 362 24.65 -1.51 13.80
N TYR A 363 24.46 -1.51 15.13
CA TYR A 363 23.24 -2.02 15.73
C TYR A 363 22.01 -1.26 15.24
N LEU A 364 22.07 0.07 15.21
CA LEU A 364 20.96 0.91 14.74
C LEU A 364 20.67 0.72 13.25
N ILE A 365 21.71 0.68 12.41
CA ILE A 365 21.56 0.48 10.96
C ILE A 365 21.03 -0.91 10.61
N GLU A 366 21.54 -1.97 11.26
CA GLU A 366 21.04 -3.34 11.05
C GLU A 366 19.60 -3.48 11.53
N SER A 367 19.26 -2.87 12.68
CA SER A 367 17.88 -2.82 13.20
C SER A 367 16.93 -2.15 12.20
N SER A 368 17.32 -1.02 11.61
CA SER A 368 16.55 -0.34 10.56
C SER A 368 16.43 -1.17 9.29
N PHE A 369 17.51 -1.83 8.89
CA PHE A 369 17.51 -2.71 7.73
C PHE A 369 16.48 -3.82 7.90
N PHE A 370 16.48 -4.52 9.04
CA PHE A 370 15.51 -5.57 9.31
C PHE A 370 14.09 -5.03 9.46
N ALA A 371 13.89 -3.91 10.16
CA ALA A 371 12.58 -3.28 10.31
C ALA A 371 11.94 -2.94 8.96
N GLY A 372 12.71 -2.43 8.01
CA GLY A 372 12.20 -2.05 6.69
C GLY A 372 12.24 -3.14 5.63
N SER A 373 12.66 -4.37 5.97
CA SER A 373 12.90 -5.45 5.01
C SER A 373 12.25 -6.76 5.44
N LEU A 374 12.88 -7.91 5.22
CA LEU A 374 12.26 -9.20 5.52
C LEU A 374 12.15 -9.42 7.04
N HIS A 375 11.03 -9.01 7.63
CA HIS A 375 10.73 -9.14 9.05
C HIS A 375 9.20 -9.30 9.25
N PRO A 376 8.72 -10.06 10.26
CA PRO A 376 7.29 -10.29 10.49
C PRO A 376 6.41 -9.04 10.50
N CYS A 377 6.90 -7.95 11.09
CA CYS A 377 6.14 -6.70 11.18
C CYS A 377 6.30 -5.79 9.95
N ALA A 378 7.35 -5.98 9.15
CA ALA A 378 7.62 -5.18 7.96
C ALA A 378 6.69 -5.52 6.79
N ALA A 379 6.04 -6.69 6.84
CA ALA A 379 5.12 -7.11 5.79
C ALA A 379 3.96 -6.13 5.58
N HIS A 380 3.67 -5.25 6.54
CA HIS A 380 2.66 -4.22 6.41
C HIS A 380 2.90 -3.33 5.16
N PHE A 381 4.16 -3.01 4.81
CA PHE A 381 4.49 -2.26 3.59
C PHE A 381 4.00 -2.94 2.29
N ILE A 382 3.87 -4.27 2.30
CA ILE A 382 3.32 -5.06 1.19
C ILE A 382 1.81 -5.26 1.39
N ALA A 383 1.41 -5.68 2.59
CA ALA A 383 0.04 -6.01 2.91
C ALA A 383 -0.92 -4.84 2.67
N GLU A 384 -0.49 -3.62 2.99
CA GLU A 384 -1.36 -2.45 3.02
C GLU A 384 -1.81 -2.00 1.63
N HIS A 385 -0.93 -2.05 0.61
CA HIS A 385 -1.20 -1.42 -0.68
C HIS A 385 -1.02 -2.30 -1.92
N TYR A 386 -0.80 -3.60 -1.74
CA TYR A 386 -0.78 -4.54 -2.85
C TYR A 386 -2.14 -5.19 -3.05
N LEU A 387 -2.44 -5.55 -4.30
CA LEU A 387 -3.61 -6.31 -4.67
C LEU A 387 -3.36 -7.79 -4.37
N PHE A 388 -4.38 -8.44 -3.82
CA PHE A 388 -4.36 -9.86 -3.56
C PHE A 388 -5.65 -10.53 -4.04
N GLY A 389 -5.54 -11.80 -4.44
CA GLY A 389 -6.69 -12.62 -4.84
C GLY A 389 -7.50 -12.07 -6.02
N GLY A 390 -6.94 -11.19 -6.85
CA GLY A 390 -7.67 -10.53 -7.95
C GLY A 390 -8.76 -9.56 -7.48
N ILE A 391 -8.69 -9.09 -6.24
CA ILE A 391 -9.65 -8.15 -5.66
C ILE A 391 -9.17 -6.73 -5.91
N GLN A 392 -10.05 -5.87 -6.44
CA GLN A 392 -9.78 -4.44 -6.67
C GLN A 392 -9.86 -3.64 -5.36
N GLN A 393 -8.98 -3.95 -4.43
CA GLN A 393 -8.81 -3.23 -3.17
C GLN A 393 -7.37 -2.76 -3.05
N GLU A 394 -7.17 -1.44 -3.12
CA GLU A 394 -5.83 -0.82 -3.04
C GLU A 394 -5.34 -0.55 -1.62
N THR A 395 -6.20 -0.72 -0.63
CA THR A 395 -5.86 -0.52 0.78
C THR A 395 -6.44 -1.67 1.60
N TRP A 396 -5.59 -2.42 2.31
CA TRP A 396 -6.00 -3.55 3.12
C TRP A 396 -5.73 -3.31 4.59
N SER A 397 -6.70 -3.68 5.42
CA SER A 397 -6.50 -3.75 6.86
C SER A 397 -5.92 -5.11 7.25
N TYR A 398 -5.19 -5.15 8.35
CA TYR A 398 -4.71 -6.32 9.08
C TYR A 398 -5.28 -6.32 10.51
N TYR A 399 -6.01 -7.37 10.88
CA TYR A 399 -6.58 -7.53 12.22
C TYR A 399 -5.93 -8.71 12.94
N GLY A 400 -4.61 -8.66 13.12
CA GLY A 400 -3.87 -9.68 13.86
C GLY A 400 -3.06 -9.12 15.04
N PRO A 401 -2.35 -10.02 15.76
CA PRO A 401 -1.72 -9.70 17.04
C PRO A 401 -0.55 -8.72 16.92
N LEU A 402 0.11 -8.61 15.77
CA LEU A 402 1.29 -7.73 15.61
C LEU A 402 0.94 -6.24 15.71
N ASN A 403 -0.35 -5.87 15.62
CA ASN A 403 -0.82 -4.51 15.85
C ASN A 403 -0.39 -3.93 17.20
N ILE A 404 -0.24 -4.76 18.24
CA ILE A 404 0.21 -4.33 19.57
C ILE A 404 1.61 -3.70 19.54
N LEU A 405 2.46 -4.13 18.60
CA LEU A 405 3.83 -3.64 18.42
C LEU A 405 3.87 -2.44 17.46
N ALA A 406 2.78 -2.18 16.75
CA ALA A 406 2.74 -1.41 15.51
C ALA A 406 1.66 -0.33 15.53
N TYR A 407 1.36 0.24 16.72
CA TYR A 407 0.40 1.34 16.87
C TYR A 407 -0.91 1.07 16.10
N ASN A 408 -1.46 -0.14 16.17
CA ASN A 408 -2.67 -0.53 15.43
C ASN A 408 -2.72 -0.11 13.94
N VAL A 409 -1.57 0.07 13.26
CA VAL A 409 -1.53 0.51 11.86
C VAL A 409 -2.28 -0.44 10.94
N GLY A 410 -2.40 -1.72 11.32
CA GLY A 410 -3.20 -2.69 10.61
C GLY A 410 -4.68 -2.30 10.48
N TYR A 411 -5.23 -1.37 11.26
CA TYR A 411 -6.52 -0.73 10.94
C TYR A 411 -6.33 0.31 9.81
N HIS A 412 -5.81 -0.15 8.67
CA HIS A 412 -5.22 0.72 7.67
C HIS A 412 -6.28 1.39 6.78
N ASN A 413 -7.37 0.68 6.42
CA ASN A 413 -8.51 1.33 5.77
C ASN A 413 -9.12 2.40 6.67
N GLU A 414 -9.29 2.08 7.96
CA GLU A 414 -9.82 3.00 8.96
C GLU A 414 -8.92 4.24 9.10
N HIS A 415 -7.61 4.02 9.11
CA HIS A 415 -6.60 5.08 9.17
C HIS A 415 -6.62 5.96 7.91
N HIS A 416 -6.62 5.39 6.71
CA HIS A 416 -6.72 6.16 5.47
C HIS A 416 -8.05 6.92 5.37
N ASP A 417 -9.15 6.32 5.84
CA ASP A 417 -10.44 6.99 5.93
C ASP A 417 -10.42 8.10 6.97
N PHE A 418 -9.67 8.00 8.07
CA PHE A 418 -9.63 9.03 9.12
C PHE A 418 -8.24 9.21 9.75
N PRO A 419 -7.28 9.85 9.05
CA PRO A 419 -5.91 10.02 9.58
C PRO A 419 -5.82 10.90 10.83
N SER A 420 -6.91 11.61 11.16
CA SER A 420 -7.04 12.42 12.37
C SER A 420 -7.52 11.63 13.60
N ILE A 421 -7.85 10.35 13.44
CA ILE A 421 -8.19 9.43 14.54
C ILE A 421 -6.93 8.66 14.92
N PRO A 422 -6.46 8.76 16.17
CA PRO A 422 -5.23 8.11 16.58
C PRO A 422 -5.40 6.60 16.70
N TRP A 423 -4.28 5.89 16.60
CA TRP A 423 -4.21 4.43 16.66
C TRP A 423 -4.98 3.74 17.79
N THR A 424 -5.09 4.34 18.98
CA THR A 424 -5.81 3.77 20.13
C THR A 424 -7.32 3.70 19.89
N ARG A 425 -7.84 4.49 18.95
CA ARG A 425 -9.28 4.66 18.68
C ARG A 425 -9.71 4.08 17.35
N LEU A 426 -8.79 3.65 16.49
CA LEU A 426 -9.11 2.95 15.24
C LEU A 426 -9.99 1.69 15.45
N PRO A 427 -9.78 0.87 16.50
CA PRO A 427 -10.69 -0.25 16.78
C PRO A 427 -12.13 0.19 17.12
N ALA A 428 -12.30 1.36 17.73
CA ALA A 428 -13.62 1.92 18.00
C ALA A 428 -14.28 2.42 16.71
N LEU A 429 -13.51 3.10 15.85
CA LEU A 429 -13.97 3.51 14.52
C LEU A 429 -14.51 2.33 13.70
N LYS A 430 -13.76 1.22 13.64
CA LYS A 430 -14.22 -0.01 12.95
C LYS A 430 -15.57 -0.49 13.47
N LYS A 431 -15.71 -0.55 14.80
CA LYS A 431 -16.94 -1.03 15.47
C LYS A 431 -18.14 -0.12 15.26
N MET A 432 -17.92 1.17 15.03
CA MET A 432 -18.99 2.15 14.85
C MET A 432 -19.57 2.16 13.44
N ALA A 433 -18.82 1.71 12.44
CA ALA A 433 -19.24 1.68 11.03
C ALA A 433 -19.04 0.29 10.39
N PRO A 434 -19.62 -0.79 10.95
CA PRO A 434 -19.41 -2.17 10.46
C PRO A 434 -19.89 -2.37 9.02
N GLU A 435 -20.94 -1.67 8.57
CA GLU A 435 -21.43 -1.72 7.19
C GLU A 435 -20.44 -1.15 6.17
N TYR A 436 -19.42 -0.42 6.62
CA TYR A 436 -18.35 0.10 5.79
C TYR A 436 -17.11 -0.78 5.82
N TYR A 437 -16.77 -1.33 7.00
CA TYR A 437 -15.50 -2.04 7.20
C TYR A 437 -15.60 -3.57 7.22
N ASP A 438 -16.72 -4.16 7.66
CA ASP A 438 -16.85 -5.63 7.74
C ASP A 438 -17.13 -6.28 6.37
N VAL A 439 -17.40 -5.45 5.37
CA VAL A 439 -17.59 -5.83 3.97
C VAL A 439 -16.30 -5.77 3.15
N LEU A 440 -15.21 -5.25 3.73
CA LEU A 440 -13.89 -5.19 3.12
C LEU A 440 -13.09 -6.45 3.49
N PRO A 441 -12.41 -7.09 2.53
CA PRO A 441 -11.44 -8.13 2.84
C PRO A 441 -10.25 -7.56 3.60
N PHE A 442 -9.63 -8.40 4.44
CA PHE A 442 -8.55 -8.00 5.34
C PHE A 442 -7.58 -9.15 5.58
N HIS A 443 -6.38 -8.81 6.04
CA HIS A 443 -5.34 -9.76 6.41
C HIS A 443 -5.42 -10.21 7.87
N THR A 444 -5.05 -11.45 8.14
CA THR A 444 -4.97 -12.01 9.51
C THR A 444 -3.53 -12.25 9.97
N SER A 445 -2.58 -12.32 9.03
CA SER A 445 -1.17 -12.62 9.31
C SER A 445 -0.24 -11.93 8.31
N TRP A 446 0.48 -10.91 8.76
CA TRP A 446 1.55 -10.26 8.02
C TRP A 446 2.66 -11.24 7.55
N PRO A 447 3.17 -12.18 8.38
CA PRO A 447 4.12 -13.18 7.90
C PRO A 447 3.58 -14.04 6.76
N LEU A 448 2.30 -14.41 6.78
CA LEU A 448 1.68 -15.16 5.69
C LEU A 448 1.57 -14.31 4.42
N VAL A 449 1.27 -13.02 4.55
CA VAL A 449 1.31 -12.08 3.41
C VAL A 449 2.70 -12.03 2.78
N THR A 450 3.78 -11.99 3.56
CA THR A 450 5.13 -12.06 3.02
C THR A 450 5.37 -13.35 2.24
N LEU A 451 4.94 -14.50 2.77
CA LEU A 451 5.09 -15.79 2.09
C LEU A 451 4.24 -15.85 0.80
N GLN A 452 3.00 -15.35 0.83
CA GLN A 452 2.14 -15.27 -0.34
C GLN A 452 2.72 -14.33 -1.39
N PHE A 453 3.23 -13.16 -0.99
CA PHE A 453 3.90 -12.25 -1.90
C PHE A 453 5.11 -12.90 -2.57
N ILE A 454 5.96 -13.63 -1.83
CA ILE A 454 7.17 -14.23 -2.40
C ILE A 454 6.85 -15.46 -3.26
N LEU A 455 5.99 -16.36 -2.78
CA LEU A 455 5.76 -17.69 -3.38
C LEU A 455 4.53 -17.76 -4.28
N GLY A 456 3.56 -16.86 -4.10
CA GLY A 456 2.32 -16.79 -4.87
C GLY A 456 2.54 -16.39 -6.31
N SER A 457 1.54 -16.66 -7.15
CA SER A 457 1.49 -16.21 -8.56
C SER A 457 0.44 -15.12 -8.81
N ASP A 458 -0.38 -14.87 -7.79
CA ASP A 458 -1.50 -13.92 -7.73
C ASP A 458 -1.07 -12.52 -7.26
N SER A 459 0.10 -12.42 -6.64
CA SER A 459 0.65 -11.19 -6.08
C SER A 459 2.10 -10.97 -6.52
N GLY A 460 2.43 -9.71 -6.81
CA GLY A 460 3.74 -9.31 -7.30
C GLY A 460 3.84 -7.79 -7.40
N LEU A 461 4.96 -7.28 -7.90
CA LEU A 461 5.21 -5.84 -7.91
C LEU A 461 4.21 -5.04 -8.77
N PHE A 462 3.59 -5.66 -9.78
CA PHE A 462 2.52 -5.07 -10.61
C PHE A 462 1.14 -5.08 -9.94
N ALA A 463 0.96 -5.82 -8.84
CA ALA A 463 -0.30 -5.93 -8.13
C ALA A 463 -0.56 -4.64 -7.33
N ARG A 464 -0.76 -3.53 -8.04
CA ARG A 464 -0.98 -2.17 -7.52
C ARG A 464 -1.99 -1.48 -8.44
N ILE A 465 -2.87 -0.68 -7.86
CA ILE A 465 -3.75 0.22 -8.61
C ILE A 465 -3.00 1.50 -8.96
N LYS A 466 -3.17 1.97 -10.20
CA LYS A 466 -2.68 3.28 -10.65
C LYS A 466 -3.79 4.13 -11.25
N ARG A 467 -3.62 5.44 -11.12
CA ARG A 467 -4.51 6.46 -11.67
C ARG A 467 -3.70 7.48 -12.44
N GLN A 468 -4.30 8.02 -13.49
CA GLN A 468 -3.72 9.18 -14.16
C GLN A 468 -3.98 10.44 -13.33
N PRO A 469 -3.03 11.39 -13.30
CA PRO A 469 -3.27 12.69 -12.70
C PRO A 469 -4.47 13.39 -13.33
N ALA A 470 -5.27 14.06 -12.51
CA ALA A 470 -6.46 14.78 -12.98
C ALA A 470 -6.15 15.80 -14.09
N SER A 471 -4.92 16.34 -14.10
CA SER A 471 -4.43 17.29 -15.13
C SER A 471 -4.14 16.65 -16.50
N LYS A 472 -4.09 15.32 -16.59
CA LYS A 472 -3.81 14.57 -17.84
C LYS A 472 -5.03 13.83 -18.40
N VAL A 473 -6.17 13.85 -17.71
CA VAL A 473 -7.42 13.27 -18.22
C VAL A 473 -7.97 14.18 -19.31
N HIS A 474 -7.63 13.88 -20.58
CA HIS A 474 -8.25 14.53 -21.72
C HIS A 474 -9.63 13.91 -21.94
N ILE A 475 -10.68 14.60 -21.50
CA ILE A 475 -12.06 14.22 -21.86
C ILE A 475 -12.28 14.72 -23.30
N PRO A 476 -12.42 13.84 -24.30
CA PRO A 476 -12.70 14.27 -25.66
C PRO A 476 -14.02 15.04 -25.70
N ALA A 477 -14.05 16.13 -26.48
CA ALA A 477 -15.18 17.07 -26.58
C ALA A 477 -16.50 16.44 -27.10
N SER A 478 -16.52 15.15 -27.39
CA SER A 478 -17.72 14.39 -27.76
C SER A 478 -18.55 13.92 -26.55
N GLU A 479 -18.06 14.08 -25.32
CA GLU A 479 -18.75 13.66 -24.09
C GLU A 479 -18.98 14.80 -23.06
N GLN A 480 -18.84 16.06 -23.49
CA GLN A 480 -19.34 17.24 -22.77
C GLN A 480 -20.65 17.70 -23.40
#